data_AF-A0A2V9Z409-F1
#
_entry.id   AF-A0A2V9Z409-F1
#
_cell.length_a   1.000
_cell.length_b   1.000
_cell.length_c   1.000
_cell.angle_alpha   90.00
_cell.angle_beta   90.00
_cell.angle_gamma   90.00
#
_symmetry.space_group_name_H-M   'P 1'
#
loop_
_entity.id
_entity.type
_entity.pdbx_description
1 polymer ?
#
loop_
_entity_poly.entity_id
_entity_poly.type
_entity_poly.pdbx_seq_one_letter_code
_entity_poly.pdbx_strand_id
1 'polypeptide(L)'
;MVLPIAELLLAAGLILVPALVFFFRLKHAAHGSGHVLIHTGQFRTLVPFEGSFSFAFFRATAAAAKSIIVLNINTPASFVELIVSLLRPPFSGTWYSTSSWYPGWLGLGPGRSLTYPIYALPAWFYVGRGIDALLARRRVGTGNMVLSVVLAGVAIAICCGLRFGLSPWEHQDQVGPYIEGFALWACLFAIPLVAWFRQRLRERLPENLPT
;
A
#
# COMPACT_ATOMS: atom_id res chain seq x y z
N MET A 1 7.60 -11.80 12.41
CA MET A 1 8.37 -11.11 11.33
C MET A 1 7.98 -11.51 9.90
N VAL A 2 6.90 -12.27 9.68
CA VAL A 2 6.51 -12.75 8.33
C VAL A 2 5.73 -11.70 7.52
N LEU A 3 5.05 -10.75 8.18
CA LEU A 3 4.15 -9.80 7.50
C LEU A 3 4.79 -8.92 6.42
N PRO A 4 5.98 -8.30 6.62
CA PRO A 4 6.59 -7.48 5.57
C PRO A 4 6.95 -8.30 4.33
N ILE A 5 7.38 -9.55 4.51
CA ILE A 5 7.67 -10.47 3.40
C ILE A 5 6.37 -10.85 2.69
N ALA A 6 5.31 -11.16 3.45
CA ALA A 6 4.00 -11.45 2.89
C ALA A 6 3.45 -10.29 2.06
N GLU A 7 3.64 -9.05 2.49
CA GLU A 7 3.23 -7.87 1.71
C GLU A 7 4.03 -7.75 0.41
N LEU A 8 5.36 -7.89 0.46
CA LEU A 8 6.16 -7.84 -0.76
C LEU A 8 5.80 -8.96 -1.75
N LEU A 9 5.51 -10.16 -1.24
CA LEU A 9 5.04 -11.28 -2.06
C LEU A 9 3.65 -11.01 -2.65
N LEU A 10 2.74 -10.43 -1.87
CA LEU A 10 1.41 -10.04 -2.32
C LEU A 10 1.51 -8.97 -3.41
N ALA A 11 2.28 -7.91 -3.19
CA ALA A 11 2.51 -6.86 -4.16
C ALA A 11 3.18 -7.39 -5.45
N ALA A 12 4.22 -8.23 -5.30
CA ALA A 12 4.86 -8.87 -6.45
C ALA A 12 3.87 -9.76 -7.21
N GLY A 13 3.06 -10.55 -6.51
CA GLY A 13 2.02 -11.39 -7.12
C GLY A 13 0.96 -10.56 -7.86
N LEU A 14 0.47 -9.49 -7.26
CA LEU A 14 -0.55 -8.60 -7.83
C LEU A 14 -0.07 -7.87 -9.09
N ILE A 15 1.25 -7.76 -9.31
CA ILE A 15 1.82 -7.10 -10.49
C ILE A 15 2.33 -8.13 -11.50
N LEU A 16 3.15 -9.09 -11.05
CA LEU A 16 3.80 -10.06 -11.93
C LEU A 16 2.81 -11.07 -12.51
N VAL A 17 1.84 -11.56 -11.73
CA VAL A 17 0.88 -12.56 -12.24
C VAL A 17 0.03 -11.94 -13.36
N PRO A 18 -0.61 -10.76 -13.20
CA PRO A 18 -1.31 -10.13 -14.31
C PRO A 18 -0.39 -9.77 -15.47
N ALA A 19 0.83 -9.29 -15.21
CA ALA A 19 1.79 -8.97 -16.28
C ALA A 19 2.13 -10.19 -17.13
N LEU A 20 2.40 -11.34 -16.49
CA LEU A 20 2.66 -12.60 -17.19
C LEU A 20 1.43 -13.09 -17.94
N VAL A 21 0.24 -13.05 -17.33
CA VAL A 21 -1.01 -13.43 -18.00
C VAL A 21 -1.26 -12.57 -19.24
N PHE A 22 -1.08 -11.24 -19.14
CA PHE A 22 -1.20 -10.33 -20.28
C PHE A 22 -0.15 -10.62 -21.35
N PHE A 23 1.10 -10.82 -20.94
CA PHE A 23 2.20 -11.14 -21.85
C PHE A 23 1.95 -12.43 -22.63
N PHE A 24 1.55 -13.51 -21.95
CA PHE A 24 1.25 -14.78 -22.62
C PHE A 24 0.02 -14.70 -23.52
N ARG A 25 -1.00 -13.93 -23.13
CA ARG A 25 -2.15 -13.65 -24.00
C ARG A 25 -1.74 -12.88 -25.26
N LEU A 26 -0.89 -11.87 -25.13
CA LEU A 26 -0.34 -11.11 -26.27
C LEU A 26 0.51 -12.01 -27.16
N LYS A 27 1.38 -12.83 -26.58
CA LYS A 27 2.22 -13.79 -27.32
C LYS A 27 1.38 -14.80 -28.09
N HIS A 28 0.31 -15.32 -27.48
CA HIS A 28 -0.59 -16.25 -28.14
C HIS A 28 -1.38 -15.56 -29.25
N ALA A 29 -1.89 -14.34 -29.02
CA ALA A 29 -2.62 -13.56 -30.02
C ALA A 29 -1.76 -13.15 -31.21
N ALA A 30 -0.46 -12.93 -31.02
CA ALA A 30 0.48 -12.59 -32.08
C ALA A 30 0.61 -13.69 -33.14
N HIS A 31 0.42 -14.98 -32.82
CA HIS A 31 0.61 -16.09 -33.78
C HIS A 31 1.93 -16.01 -34.60
N GLY A 32 3.00 -15.42 -34.03
CA GLY A 32 4.28 -15.21 -34.72
C GLY A 32 4.37 -13.93 -35.57
N SER A 33 3.32 -13.10 -35.65
CA SER A 33 3.43 -11.75 -36.21
C SER A 33 4.28 -10.88 -35.30
N GLY A 34 5.24 -10.16 -35.87
CA GLY A 34 6.13 -9.25 -35.12
C GLY A 34 5.42 -8.10 -34.38
N HIS A 35 4.11 -7.95 -34.60
CA HIS A 35 3.25 -6.93 -33.98
C HIS A 35 1.90 -7.51 -33.57
N VAL A 36 1.32 -6.97 -32.50
CA VAL A 36 -0.06 -7.26 -32.07
C VAL A 36 -0.86 -5.97 -32.14
N LEU A 37 -2.00 -6.00 -32.84
CA LEU A 37 -2.96 -4.90 -32.86
C LEU A 37 -3.90 -5.03 -31.65
N ILE A 38 -3.78 -4.10 -30.71
CA ILE A 38 -4.64 -4.06 -29.53
C ILE A 38 -5.75 -3.03 -29.78
N HIS A 39 -6.99 -3.46 -29.65
CA HIS A 39 -8.16 -2.59 -29.69
C HIS A 39 -8.60 -2.26 -28.25
N THR A 40 -8.61 -0.98 -27.90
CA THR A 40 -9.19 -0.48 -26.64
C THR A 40 -10.26 0.56 -26.97
N GLY A 41 -11.51 0.13 -27.12
CA GLY A 41 -12.59 1.00 -27.62
C GLY A 41 -12.31 1.48 -29.04
N GLN A 42 -12.23 2.80 -29.26
CA GLN A 42 -11.89 3.38 -30.57
C GLN A 42 -10.37 3.44 -30.83
N PHE A 43 -9.54 3.24 -29.81
CA PHE A 43 -8.09 3.32 -29.97
C PHE A 43 -7.51 1.99 -30.46
N ARG A 44 -6.69 2.07 -31.50
CA ARG A 44 -5.91 0.96 -32.05
C ARG A 44 -4.44 1.22 -31.78
N THR A 45 -3.77 0.29 -31.11
CA THR A 45 -2.33 0.41 -30.83
C THR A 45 -1.62 -0.82 -31.38
N LEU A 46 -0.63 -0.60 -32.24
CA LEU A 46 0.30 -1.62 -32.67
C LEU A 46 1.41 -1.73 -31.64
N VAL A 47 1.50 -2.88 -30.98
CA VAL A 47 2.57 -3.16 -30.02
C VAL A 47 3.59 -4.08 -30.69
N PRO A 48 4.85 -3.65 -30.89
CA PRO A 48 5.90 -4.52 -31.37
C PRO A 48 6.22 -5.59 -30.33
N PHE A 49 6.54 -6.79 -30.80
CA PHE A 49 6.78 -7.95 -29.95
C PHE A 49 7.93 -7.71 -28.96
N GLU A 50 8.97 -7.00 -29.37
CA GLU A 50 10.13 -6.61 -28.52
C GLU A 50 9.72 -5.77 -27.30
N GLY A 51 8.61 -5.03 -27.38
CA GLY A 51 8.08 -4.20 -26.28
C GLY A 51 6.92 -4.84 -25.52
N SER A 52 6.51 -6.06 -25.87
CA SER A 52 5.26 -6.66 -25.38
C SER A 52 5.25 -6.94 -23.88
N PHE A 53 6.38 -7.33 -23.29
CA PHE A 53 6.49 -7.53 -21.83
C PHE A 53 6.42 -6.19 -21.08
N SER A 54 7.16 -5.17 -21.52
CA SER A 54 7.12 -3.83 -20.92
C SER A 54 5.72 -3.23 -20.98
N PHE A 55 5.02 -3.42 -22.11
CA PHE A 55 3.62 -3.02 -22.25
C PHE A 55 2.69 -3.78 -21.30
N ALA A 56 2.83 -5.11 -21.20
CA ALA A 56 2.04 -5.93 -20.28
C ALA A 56 2.30 -5.56 -18.80
N PHE A 57 3.57 -5.30 -18.45
CA PHE A 57 3.97 -4.84 -17.13
C PHE A 57 3.37 -3.48 -16.79
N PHE A 58 3.43 -2.51 -17.71
CA PHE A 58 2.81 -1.19 -17.52
C PHE A 58 1.29 -1.28 -17.36
N ARG A 59 0.63 -2.15 -18.14
CA ARG A 59 -0.81 -2.40 -18.00
C ARG A 59 -1.15 -3.04 -16.65
N ALA A 60 -0.34 -3.98 -16.19
CA ALA A 60 -0.52 -4.65 -14.90
C ALA A 60 -0.36 -3.68 -13.72
N THR A 61 0.68 -2.84 -13.73
CA THR A 61 0.88 -1.81 -12.70
C THR A 61 -0.22 -0.75 -12.73
N ALA A 62 -0.69 -0.34 -13.90
CA ALA A 62 -1.84 0.55 -14.02
C ALA A 62 -3.15 -0.06 -13.51
N ALA A 63 -3.36 -1.37 -13.70
CA ALA A 63 -4.49 -2.08 -13.13
C ALA A 63 -4.36 -2.21 -11.61
N ALA A 64 -3.17 -2.56 -11.11
CA ALA A 64 -2.87 -2.64 -9.69
C ALA A 64 -3.04 -1.29 -8.97
N ALA A 65 -2.72 -0.18 -9.64
CA ALA A 65 -2.92 1.17 -9.12
C ALA A 65 -4.40 1.54 -8.89
N LYS A 66 -5.32 0.88 -9.60
CA LYS A 66 -6.77 1.02 -9.40
C LYS A 66 -7.31 0.03 -8.37
N SER A 67 -6.50 -0.93 -7.94
CA SER A 67 -6.90 -1.90 -6.94
C SER A 67 -6.94 -1.22 -5.58
N ILE A 68 -8.16 -1.11 -5.04
CA ILE A 68 -8.43 -0.64 -3.67
C ILE A 68 -7.54 -1.38 -2.66
N ILE A 69 -7.22 -2.65 -2.92
CA ILE A 69 -6.35 -3.48 -2.07
C ILE A 69 -4.95 -2.88 -1.97
N VAL A 70 -4.33 -2.49 -3.08
CA VAL A 70 -2.94 -1.95 -3.09
C VAL A 70 -2.87 -0.61 -2.38
N LEU A 71 -3.91 0.23 -2.53
CA LEU A 71 -4.02 1.54 -1.89
C LEU A 71 -4.31 1.46 -0.38
N ASN A 72 -5.28 0.64 0.02
CA ASN A 72 -5.73 0.55 1.41
C ASN A 72 -4.71 -0.19 2.29
N ILE A 73 -4.14 -1.29 1.77
CA ILE A 73 -3.13 -2.07 2.50
C ILE A 73 -1.85 -1.27 2.68
N ASN A 74 -1.52 -0.35 1.76
CA ASN A 74 -0.29 0.43 1.83
C ASN A 74 -0.49 1.91 2.15
N THR A 75 -1.62 2.30 2.73
CA THR A 75 -1.92 3.71 3.07
C THR A 75 -0.82 4.44 3.88
N PRO A 76 -0.07 3.81 4.81
CA PRO A 76 1.04 4.49 5.50
C PRO A 76 2.12 5.00 4.55
N ALA A 77 2.26 4.42 3.36
CA ALA A 77 3.18 4.89 2.33
C ALA A 77 2.90 6.34 1.92
N SER A 78 1.67 6.83 2.03
CA SER A 78 1.31 8.20 1.67
C SER A 78 2.01 9.24 2.57
N PHE A 79 2.31 8.92 3.84
CA PHE A 79 3.12 9.80 4.69
C PHE A 79 4.59 9.84 4.25
N VAL A 80 5.14 8.69 3.86
CA VAL A 80 6.51 8.62 3.34
C VAL A 80 6.61 9.38 2.01
N GLU A 81 5.64 9.19 1.12
CA GLU A 81 5.53 9.94 -0.12
C GLU A 81 5.44 11.45 0.13
N LEU A 82 4.63 11.90 1.10
CA LEU A 82 4.54 13.30 1.49
C LEU A 82 5.91 13.84 1.94
N ILE A 83 6.60 13.14 2.84
CA ILE A 83 7.93 13.54 3.34
C ILE A 83 8.94 13.61 2.19
N VAL A 84 9.00 12.57 1.35
CA VAL A 84 9.89 12.51 0.18
C VAL A 84 9.61 13.66 -0.79
N SER A 85 8.34 14.04 -0.93
CA SER A 85 7.93 15.15 -1.80
C SER A 85 8.33 16.51 -1.21
N LEU A 86 8.23 16.68 0.11
CA LEU A 86 8.60 17.91 0.82
C LEU A 86 10.12 18.11 0.92
N LEU A 87 10.90 17.03 1.03
CA LEU A 87 12.36 17.07 1.14
C LEU A 87 13.08 17.31 -0.19
N ARG A 88 12.36 17.35 -1.32
CA ARG A 88 12.96 17.55 -2.64
C ARG A 88 13.25 19.05 -2.87
N PRO A 89 14.48 19.45 -3.24
CA PRO A 89 14.77 20.83 -3.61
C PRO A 89 13.90 21.24 -4.81
N PRO A 90 13.39 22.49 -4.86
CA PRO A 90 12.55 22.95 -5.96
C PRO A 90 13.41 23.06 -7.22
N PHE A 91 13.41 22.03 -8.06
CA PHE A 91 14.12 22.06 -9.35
C PHE A 91 13.46 22.99 -10.38
N SER A 92 12.32 23.58 -10.03
CA SER A 92 11.64 24.64 -10.76
C SER A 92 10.64 25.25 -9.78
N GLY A 93 10.64 26.57 -9.58
CA GLY A 93 9.87 27.33 -8.56
C GLY A 93 8.34 27.27 -8.62
N THR A 94 7.77 26.10 -8.93
CA THR A 94 6.36 25.79 -8.82
C THR A 94 6.23 24.59 -7.88
N TRP A 95 5.52 24.78 -6.78
CA TRP A 95 5.17 23.74 -5.81
C TRP A 95 4.32 22.60 -6.41
N TYR A 96 3.90 22.76 -7.66
CA TYR A 96 3.18 21.79 -8.50
C TYR A 96 4.05 21.12 -9.56
N SER A 97 5.35 21.39 -9.65
CA SER A 97 6.22 20.70 -10.61
C SER A 97 6.42 19.27 -10.15
N THR A 98 5.54 18.41 -10.67
CA THR A 98 5.45 16.95 -10.54
C THR A 98 6.67 16.23 -11.14
N SER A 99 7.88 16.66 -10.81
CA SER A 99 9.06 15.81 -10.85
C SER A 99 8.80 14.69 -9.87
N SER A 100 8.28 13.58 -10.38
CA SER A 100 7.81 12.49 -9.54
C SER A 100 9.01 11.75 -8.96
N TRP A 101 8.87 11.10 -7.80
CA TRP A 101 9.92 10.23 -7.25
C TRP A 101 10.07 8.92 -8.04
N TYR A 102 9.11 8.65 -8.93
CA TYR A 102 9.18 7.64 -9.97
C TYR A 102 9.50 8.28 -11.34
N PRO A 103 10.02 7.52 -12.31
CA PRO A 103 10.25 8.03 -13.66
C PRO A 103 8.96 8.58 -14.28
N GLY A 104 8.99 9.81 -14.83
CA GLY A 104 7.78 10.51 -15.29
C GLY A 104 6.94 9.76 -16.33
N TRP A 105 7.56 8.86 -17.11
CA TRP A 105 6.87 7.99 -18.08
C TRP A 105 5.97 6.92 -17.44
N LEU A 106 6.14 6.63 -16.15
CA LEU A 106 5.39 5.60 -15.45
C LEU A 106 4.00 6.10 -14.98
N GLY A 107 3.82 7.41 -14.82
CA GLY A 107 2.58 8.00 -14.28
C GLY A 107 2.36 7.73 -12.79
N LEU A 108 1.48 8.51 -12.15
CA LEU A 108 1.27 8.50 -10.69
C LEU A 108 0.74 7.18 -10.15
N GLY A 109 -0.29 6.62 -10.78
CA GLY A 109 -0.89 5.36 -10.34
C GLY A 109 0.13 4.20 -10.37
N PRO A 110 0.70 3.86 -11.54
CA PRO A 110 1.68 2.78 -11.64
C PRO A 110 2.91 3.01 -10.74
N GLY A 111 3.39 4.25 -10.62
CA GLY A 111 4.46 4.60 -9.68
C GLY A 111 4.12 4.20 -8.26
N ARG A 112 2.96 4.64 -7.75
CA ARG A 112 2.48 4.31 -6.40
C ARG A 112 2.31 2.80 -6.21
N SER A 113 1.80 2.08 -7.21
CA SER A 113 1.61 0.62 -7.11
C SER A 113 2.92 -0.15 -6.87
N LEU A 114 4.07 0.40 -7.31
CA LEU A 114 5.38 -0.22 -7.13
C LEU A 114 6.05 0.16 -5.81
N THR A 115 5.94 1.41 -5.39
CA THR A 115 6.69 1.89 -4.20
C THR A 115 5.91 1.87 -2.93
N TYR A 116 4.58 1.96 -2.97
CA TYR A 116 3.76 1.93 -1.77
C TYR A 116 3.99 0.68 -0.91
N PRO A 117 4.08 -0.54 -1.49
CA PRO A 117 4.44 -1.74 -0.73
C PRO A 117 5.78 -1.61 0.01
N ILE A 118 6.76 -0.92 -0.60
CA ILE A 118 8.09 -0.70 -0.03
C ILE A 118 8.02 0.37 1.08
N TYR A 119 7.35 1.49 0.82
CA TYR A 119 7.20 2.59 1.76
C TYR A 119 6.35 2.23 2.98
N ALA A 120 5.43 1.27 2.85
CA ALA A 120 4.62 0.77 3.95
C ALA A 120 5.36 -0.25 4.85
N LEU A 121 6.54 -0.76 4.44
CA LEU A 121 7.28 -1.77 5.21
C LEU A 121 7.51 -1.41 6.68
N PRO A 122 7.92 -0.18 7.06
CA PRO A 122 8.09 0.17 8.46
C PRO A 122 6.82 -0.01 9.28
N ALA A 123 5.66 0.32 8.71
CA ALA A 123 4.36 0.14 9.35
C ALA A 123 4.01 -1.35 9.50
N TRP A 124 4.27 -2.16 8.46
CA TRP A 124 4.10 -3.63 8.52
C TRP A 124 5.04 -4.29 9.53
N PHE A 125 6.28 -3.83 9.67
CA PHE A 125 7.20 -4.30 10.70
C PHE A 125 6.67 -3.99 12.10
N TYR A 126 6.16 -2.78 12.29
CA TYR A 126 5.61 -2.33 13.56
C TYR A 126 4.38 -3.15 13.97
N VAL A 127 3.39 -3.28 13.09
CA VAL A 127 2.18 -4.09 13.31
C VAL A 127 2.55 -5.56 13.52
N GLY A 128 3.47 -6.10 12.70
CA GLY A 128 3.92 -7.48 12.83
C GLY A 128 4.57 -7.78 14.19
N ARG A 129 5.26 -6.83 14.81
CA ARG A 129 5.76 -6.98 16.19
C ARG A 129 4.61 -7.03 17.21
N GLY A 130 3.55 -6.25 17.00
CA GLY A 130 2.34 -6.32 17.83
C GLY A 130 1.66 -7.69 17.73
N ILE A 131 1.54 -8.25 16.53
CA ILE A 131 0.98 -9.59 16.30
C ILE A 131 1.86 -10.66 16.95
N ASP A 132 3.18 -10.61 16.75
CA ASP A 132 4.12 -11.55 17.38
C ASP A 132 3.97 -11.53 18.92
N ALA A 133 3.70 -10.35 19.50
CA ALA A 133 3.43 -10.22 20.92
C ALA A 133 2.06 -10.76 21.38
N LEU A 134 1.02 -10.63 20.55
CA LEU A 134 -0.26 -11.33 20.75
C LEU A 134 -0.13 -12.84 20.63
N LEU A 135 0.90 -13.36 19.97
CA LEU A 135 1.18 -14.80 19.96
C LEU A 135 2.09 -15.23 21.11
N ALA A 136 2.33 -14.35 22.09
CA ALA A 136 3.24 -14.55 23.22
C ALA A 136 4.69 -14.86 22.80
N ARG A 137 5.07 -14.52 21.55
CA ARG A 137 6.42 -14.75 21.02
C ARG A 137 7.39 -13.61 21.36
N ARG A 138 6.87 -12.42 21.74
CA ARG A 138 7.65 -11.22 22.09
C ARG A 138 6.94 -10.36 23.14
N ARG A 139 7.70 -9.62 23.94
CA ARG A 139 7.16 -8.58 24.84
C ARG A 139 7.03 -7.24 24.13
N VAL A 140 6.00 -6.48 24.48
CA VAL A 140 5.80 -5.09 24.02
C VAL A 140 6.21 -4.15 25.13
N GLY A 141 7.16 -3.25 24.87
CA GLY A 141 7.52 -2.20 25.82
C GLY A 141 6.52 -1.03 25.82
N THR A 142 6.53 -0.22 26.87
CA THR A 142 5.67 0.97 27.00
C THR A 142 5.83 1.97 25.85
N GLY A 143 7.03 2.12 25.28
CA GLY A 143 7.26 2.98 24.12
C GLY A 143 6.45 2.56 22.88
N ASN A 144 6.30 1.25 22.66
CA ASN A 144 5.46 0.75 21.56
C ASN A 144 3.99 1.04 21.81
N MET A 145 3.53 1.02 23.06
CA MET A 145 2.16 1.36 23.45
C MET A 145 1.86 2.84 23.16
N VAL A 146 2.74 3.75 23.57
CA VAL A 146 2.60 5.18 23.28
C VAL A 146 2.55 5.41 21.77
N LEU A 147 3.47 4.79 21.03
CA LEU A 147 3.48 4.88 19.57
C LEU A 147 2.18 4.32 18.94
N SER A 148 1.59 3.25 19.49
CA SER A 148 0.32 2.69 19.00
C SER A 148 -0.80 3.68 19.13
N VAL A 149 -0.92 4.32 20.31
CA VAL A 149 -1.96 5.31 20.59
C VAL A 149 -1.80 6.52 19.65
N VAL A 150 -0.58 7.01 19.46
CA VAL A 150 -0.31 8.13 18.56
C VAL A 150 -0.67 7.78 17.12
N LEU A 151 -0.16 6.66 16.59
CA LEU A 151 -0.40 6.27 15.20
C LEU A 151 -1.87 5.94 14.92
N ALA A 152 -2.53 5.23 15.83
CA ALA A 152 -3.97 4.96 15.72
C ALA A 152 -4.79 6.26 15.81
N GLY A 153 -4.44 7.15 16.75
CA GLY A 153 -5.10 8.45 16.90
C GLY A 153 -4.97 9.33 15.66
N VAL A 154 -3.78 9.39 15.06
CA VAL A 154 -3.53 10.12 13.80
C VAL A 154 -4.35 9.51 12.66
N ALA A 155 -4.37 8.18 12.52
CA ALA A 155 -5.16 7.52 11.49
C ALA A 155 -6.67 7.77 11.65
N ILE A 156 -7.20 7.73 12.89
CA ILE A 156 -8.60 8.05 13.20
C ILE A 156 -8.90 9.52 12.88
N ALA A 157 -8.04 10.45 13.30
CA ALA A 157 -8.24 11.88 13.06
C ALA A 157 -8.31 12.19 11.56
N ILE A 158 -7.43 11.59 10.76
CA ILE A 158 -7.44 11.74 9.30
C ILE A 158 -8.68 11.09 8.70
N CYS A 159 -9.03 9.87 9.11
CA CYS A 159 -10.24 9.19 8.65
C CYS A 159 -11.50 10.04 8.91
N CYS A 160 -11.65 10.58 10.11
CA CYS A 160 -12.76 11.46 10.48
C CYS A 160 -12.72 12.77 9.68
N GLY A 161 -11.56 13.40 9.52
CA GLY A 161 -11.39 14.62 8.74
C GLY A 161 -11.80 14.43 7.28
N LEU A 162 -11.37 13.33 6.65
CA LEU A 162 -11.76 12.99 5.27
C LEU A 162 -13.26 12.65 5.16
N ARG A 163 -13.82 11.95 6.15
CA ARG A 163 -15.21 11.49 6.12
C ARG A 163 -16.23 12.60 6.39
N PHE A 164 -15.90 13.56 7.24
CA PHE A 164 -16.83 14.61 7.69
C PHE A 164 -16.46 16.01 7.21
N GLY A 165 -15.22 16.23 6.77
CA GLY A 165 -14.72 17.54 6.34
C GLY A 165 -14.83 17.80 4.83
N LEU A 166 -15.16 16.77 4.03
CA LEU A 166 -15.32 16.89 2.58
C LEU A 166 -16.79 16.90 2.19
N SER A 167 -17.11 17.63 1.13
CA SER A 167 -18.46 17.64 0.56
C SER A 167 -18.80 16.31 -0.15
N PRO A 168 -20.08 15.97 -0.35
CA PRO A 168 -20.47 14.72 -1.02
C PRO A 168 -19.94 14.57 -2.45
N TRP A 169 -19.67 15.67 -3.16
CA TRP A 169 -19.14 15.66 -4.52
C TRP A 169 -17.62 15.41 -4.58
N GLU A 170 -16.89 15.68 -3.51
CA GLU A 170 -15.46 15.38 -3.38
C GLU A 170 -15.19 13.93 -2.94
N HIS A 171 -16.22 13.26 -2.40
CA HIS A 171 -16.11 11.92 -1.79
C HIS A 171 -15.98 10.77 -2.80
N GLN A 172 -16.56 10.90 -3.99
CA GLN A 172 -17.10 9.72 -4.69
C GLN A 172 -16.06 8.89 -5.47
N ASP A 173 -15.02 9.50 -6.06
CA ASP A 173 -14.11 8.77 -6.96
C ASP A 173 -12.63 8.73 -6.53
N GLN A 174 -12.18 9.62 -5.63
CA GLN A 174 -10.76 9.73 -5.29
C GLN A 174 -10.42 9.50 -3.81
N VAL A 175 -11.35 9.82 -2.89
CA VAL A 175 -11.03 9.86 -1.45
C VAL A 175 -11.53 8.62 -0.70
N GLY A 176 -12.56 7.94 -1.19
CA GLY A 176 -13.14 6.73 -0.58
C GLY A 176 -12.10 5.68 -0.16
N PRO A 177 -11.18 5.24 -1.05
CA PRO A 177 -10.15 4.26 -0.70
C PRO A 177 -9.23 4.72 0.44
N TYR A 178 -8.89 6.01 0.49
CA TYR A 178 -8.06 6.55 1.58
C TYR A 178 -8.78 6.48 2.94
N ILE A 179 -10.09 6.76 2.98
CA ILE A 179 -10.89 6.65 4.21
C ILE A 179 -10.86 5.20 4.73
N GLU A 180 -11.12 4.24 3.85
CA GLU A 180 -11.09 2.81 4.19
C GLU A 180 -9.68 2.36 4.64
N GLY A 181 -8.64 2.83 3.95
CA GLY A 181 -7.25 2.59 4.30
C GLY A 181 -6.88 3.12 5.68
N PHE A 182 -7.21 4.37 5.99
CA PHE A 182 -6.95 4.94 7.33
C PHE A 182 -7.76 4.24 8.43
N ALA A 183 -9.00 3.85 8.15
CA ALA A 183 -9.80 3.06 9.09
C ALA A 183 -9.15 1.69 9.38
N LEU A 184 -8.71 0.97 8.34
CA LEU A 184 -7.96 -0.28 8.48
C LEU A 184 -6.70 -0.08 9.33
N TRP A 185 -5.91 0.94 9.00
CA TRP A 185 -4.64 1.19 9.68
C TRP A 185 -4.81 1.69 11.12
N ALA A 186 -5.90 2.39 11.44
CA ALA A 186 -6.26 2.68 12.82
C ALA A 186 -6.43 1.39 13.66
N CYS A 187 -7.13 0.39 13.11
CA CYS A 187 -7.29 -0.91 13.76
C CYS A 187 -5.94 -1.64 13.88
N LEU A 188 -5.13 -1.65 12.82
CA LEU A 188 -3.83 -2.33 12.83
C LEU A 188 -2.84 -1.69 13.81
N PHE A 189 -2.79 -0.36 13.88
CA PHE A 189 -1.92 0.35 14.84
C PHE A 189 -2.37 0.19 16.30
N ALA A 190 -3.62 -0.21 16.55
CA ALA A 190 -4.08 -0.56 17.90
C ALA A 190 -3.59 -1.96 18.36
N ILE A 191 -3.08 -2.82 17.46
CA ILE A 191 -2.67 -4.19 17.81
C ILE A 191 -1.59 -4.22 18.91
N PRO A 192 -0.48 -3.45 18.85
CA PRO A 192 0.53 -3.50 19.90
C PRO A 192 0.02 -2.94 21.25
N LEU A 193 -0.93 -2.00 21.24
CA LEU A 193 -1.64 -1.54 22.45
C LEU A 193 -2.41 -2.68 23.11
N VAL A 194 -3.20 -3.42 22.32
CA VAL A 194 -3.96 -4.59 22.83
C VAL A 194 -3.00 -5.67 23.35
N ALA A 195 -1.90 -5.93 22.64
CA ALA A 195 -0.88 -6.88 23.07
C ALA A 195 -0.27 -6.51 24.42
N TRP A 196 0.04 -5.23 24.62
CA TRP A 196 0.57 -4.71 25.86
C TRP A 196 -0.41 -4.87 27.03
N PHE A 197 -1.68 -4.50 26.86
CA PHE A 197 -2.69 -4.69 27.90
C PHE A 197 -2.83 -6.15 28.29
N ARG A 198 -2.87 -7.05 27.31
CA ARG A 198 -2.98 -8.49 27.57
C ARG A 198 -1.78 -9.04 28.35
N GLN A 199 -0.57 -8.59 28.02
CA GLN A 199 0.65 -8.98 28.74
C GLN A 199 0.61 -8.50 30.19
N ARG A 200 0.22 -7.25 30.42
CA ARG A 200 0.12 -6.66 31.76
C ARG A 200 -0.95 -7.31 32.62
N LEU A 201 -2.07 -7.74 32.02
CA LEU A 201 -3.11 -8.51 32.71
C LEU A 201 -2.61 -9.88 33.13
N ARG A 202 -1.88 -10.59 32.25
CA ARG A 202 -1.27 -11.89 32.59
C ARG A 202 -0.24 -11.78 33.71
N GLU A 203 0.60 -10.75 33.71
CA GLU A 203 1.57 -10.51 34.78
C GLU A 203 0.91 -10.20 36.14
N ARG A 204 -0.33 -9.68 36.13
CA ARG A 204 -1.11 -9.35 37.35
C ARG A 204 -1.98 -10.49 37.87
N LEU A 205 -2.17 -11.54 37.08
CA LEU A 205 -2.88 -12.77 37.47
C LEU A 205 -1.82 -13.82 37.82
N PRO A 206 -1.26 -13.82 39.06
CA PRO A 206 -0.37 -14.88 39.49
C PRO A 206 -1.09 -16.23 39.45
N GLU A 207 -0.35 -17.29 39.10
CA GLU A 207 -0.73 -18.70 39.06
C GLU A 207 -1.11 -19.27 40.44
N ASN A 208 -2.03 -18.63 41.16
CA ASN A 208 -2.59 -19.15 42.41
C ASN A 208 -3.97 -19.78 42.17
N LEU A 209 -4.07 -20.64 41.15
CA LEU A 209 -5.13 -21.64 41.09
C LEU A 209 -4.48 -22.99 41.44
N PRO A 210 -4.69 -23.51 42.66
CA PRO A 210 -4.33 -24.89 42.94
C PRO A 210 -5.12 -25.80 42.01
N THR A 211 -4.39 -26.69 41.32
CA THR A 211 -4.94 -27.88 40.65
C THR A 211 -5.59 -28.82 41.64
#